data_AF-A0A2V9J258-F1
#
_entry.id   AF-A0A2V9J258-F1
#
_cell.length_a   1.000
_cell.length_b   1.000
_cell.length_c   1.000
_cell.angle_alpha   90.00
_cell.angle_beta   90.00
_cell.angle_gamma   90.00
#
_symmetry.space_group_name_H-M   'P 1'
#
loop_
_entity.id
_entity.type
_entity.pdbx_description
1 polymer ?
#
loop_
_entity_poly.entity_id
_entity_poly.type
_entity_poly.pdbx_seq_one_letter_code
_entity_poly.pdbx_strand_id
1 'polypeptide(L)'
;FGGGFTSRLFADVRTKKGLAYGVGGGVGTTYDHPGIFQLAMGTKSGTTAAAIDALYEEIDGLEKNPFTADELKKAKDSILN
;
A
#
# COMPACT_ATOMS: atom_id res chain seq x y z
N PHE A 1 0.75 -3.77 3.85
CA PHE A 1 -0.02 -3.02 2.83
C PHE A 1 0.88 -2.25 1.85
N GLY A 2 1.77 -1.36 2.31
CA GLY A 2 2.69 -0.60 1.43
C GLY A 2 4.18 -0.65 1.80
N GLY A 3 4.60 -1.55 2.71
CA GLY A 3 5.95 -1.54 3.31
C GLY A 3 7.07 -2.24 2.54
N GLY A 4 6.91 -2.55 1.24
CA GLY A 4 7.98 -3.18 0.46
C GLY A 4 7.52 -3.92 -0.80
N PHE A 5 8.46 -4.61 -1.44
CA PHE A 5 8.26 -5.32 -2.72
C PHE A 5 7.19 -6.44 -2.66
N THR A 6 6.97 -7.03 -1.48
CA THR A 6 5.98 -8.08 -1.24
C THR A 6 4.63 -7.54 -0.77
N SER A 7 4.47 -6.22 -0.72
CA SER A 7 3.24 -5.59 -0.24
C SER A 7 2.13 -5.62 -1.29
N ARG A 8 0.86 -5.63 -0.84
CA ARG A 8 -0.31 -5.65 -1.74
C ARG A 8 -0.27 -4.54 -2.78
N LEU A 9 0.02 -3.30 -2.37
CA LEU A 9 0.11 -2.16 -3.29
C LEU A 9 1.18 -2.37 -4.37
N PHE A 10 2.33 -2.94 -4.00
CA PHE A 10 3.39 -3.21 -4.96
C PHE A 10 3.01 -4.34 -5.92
N ALA A 11 2.37 -5.40 -5.41
CA ALA A 11 1.90 -6.51 -6.22
C ALA A 11 0.81 -6.09 -7.22
N ASP A 12 -0.19 -5.31 -6.81
CA ASP A 12 -1.30 -4.93 -7.68
C ASP A 12 -0.98 -3.72 -8.56
N VAL A 13 -0.67 -2.56 -7.95
CA VAL A 13 -0.53 -1.29 -8.69
C VAL A 13 0.73 -1.27 -9.56
N ARG A 14 1.85 -1.80 -9.05
CA ARG A 14 3.10 -1.87 -9.82
C ARG A 14 3.19 -3.12 -10.69
N THR A 15 3.17 -4.31 -10.09
CA THR A 15 3.50 -5.54 -10.82
C THR A 15 2.39 -5.97 -11.78
N LYS A 16 1.14 -5.98 -11.32
CA LYS A 16 0.01 -6.46 -12.12
C LYS A 16 -0.52 -5.40 -13.09
N LYS A 17 -0.74 -4.17 -12.62
CA LYS A 17 -1.33 -3.08 -13.41
C LYS A 17 -0.29 -2.23 -14.17
N GLY A 18 0.98 -2.25 -13.75
CA GLY A 18 2.04 -1.48 -14.41
C GLY A 18 1.87 0.04 -14.31
N LEU A 19 1.05 0.52 -13.36
CA LEU A 19 0.66 1.93 -13.27
C LEU A 19 1.64 2.76 -12.46
N ALA A 20 2.49 2.15 -11.63
CA ALA A 20 3.47 2.86 -10.82
C ALA A 20 4.85 2.19 -10.89
N TYR A 21 5.91 3.00 -10.96
CA TYR A 21 7.28 2.51 -10.78
C TYR A 21 7.61 2.28 -9.30
N GLY A 22 7.07 3.11 -8.42
CA GLY A 22 7.15 2.95 -6.98
C GLY A 22 5.81 3.26 -6.36
N VAL A 23 5.38 2.45 -5.40
CA VAL A 23 4.16 2.65 -4.63
C VAL A 23 4.38 2.07 -3.24
N GLY A 24 3.91 2.77 -2.23
CA GLY A 24 4.08 2.35 -0.85
C GLY A 24 3.49 3.36 0.12
N GLY A 25 3.70 3.11 1.40
CA GLY A 25 3.19 3.96 2.46
C GLY A 25 3.12 3.24 3.79
N GLY A 26 2.63 3.95 4.80
CA GLY A 26 2.64 3.49 6.17
C GLY A 26 1.76 4.33 7.07
N VAL A 27 1.75 3.95 8.34
CA VAL A 27 1.08 4.68 9.40
C VAL A 27 2.12 5.49 10.15
N GLY A 28 1.86 6.78 10.34
CA GLY A 28 2.67 7.68 11.14
C GLY A 28 2.73 7.23 12.60
N THR A 29 3.85 7.53 13.25
CA THR A 29 4.17 7.10 14.62
C THR A 29 3.77 8.10 15.69
N THR A 30 2.92 9.08 15.36
CA THR A 30 2.52 10.13 16.28
C THR A 30 1.68 9.56 17.42
N TYR A 31 2.16 9.76 18.65
CA TYR A 31 1.66 9.12 19.87
C TYR A 31 0.79 10.05 20.72
N ASP A 32 0.89 11.35 20.51
CA ASP A 32 0.24 12.43 21.25
C ASP A 32 -0.90 13.12 20.47
N HIS A 33 -1.14 12.70 19.22
CA HIS A 33 -2.23 13.16 18.36
C HIS A 33 -2.58 12.07 17.33
N PRO A 34 -3.72 12.17 16.63
CA PRO A 34 -4.13 11.16 15.65
C PRO A 34 -3.04 10.88 14.61
N GLY A 35 -2.67 9.60 14.48
CA GLY A 35 -1.71 9.14 13.48
C GLY A 35 -2.22 9.33 12.06
N ILE A 36 -1.30 9.64 11.14
CA ILE A 36 -1.61 9.81 9.72
C ILE A 36 -1.35 8.50 8.99
N PHE A 37 -2.33 8.01 8.24
CA PHE A 37 -2.09 6.98 7.23
C PHE A 37 -1.75 7.67 5.90
N GLN A 38 -0.56 7.40 5.37
CA GLN A 38 -0.09 8.05 4.15
C GLN A 38 0.38 7.01 3.13
N LEU A 39 -0.03 7.23 1.88
CA LEU A 39 0.39 6.47 0.71
C LEU A 39 1.01 7.42 -0.31
N ALA A 40 1.98 6.92 -1.06
CA ALA A 40 2.63 7.65 -2.13
C ALA A 40 2.94 6.73 -3.31
N MET A 41 2.92 7.28 -4.52
CA MET A 41 3.34 6.57 -5.72
C MET A 41 4.00 7.50 -6.74
N GLY A 42 4.90 6.93 -7.54
CA GLY A 42 5.43 7.54 -8.75
C GLY A 42 4.84 6.88 -9.99
N THR A 43 4.15 7.65 -10.81
CA THR A 43 3.47 7.22 -12.05
C THR A 43 3.78 8.16 -13.22
N LYS A 44 3.47 7.74 -14.45
CA LYS A 44 3.55 8.60 -15.63
C LYS A 44 2.39 9.60 -15.62
N SER A 45 2.60 10.82 -16.11
CA SER A 45 1.57 11.87 -16.11
C SER A 45 0.28 11.45 -16.84
N GLY A 46 0.41 10.70 -17.94
CA GLY A 46 -0.75 10.21 -18.71
C GLY A 46 -1.57 9.13 -18.01
N THR A 47 -1.05 8.52 -16.94
CA THR A 47 -1.73 7.45 -16.19
C THR A 47 -2.07 7.86 -14.76
N THR A 48 -1.93 9.14 -14.40
CA THR A 48 -2.14 9.62 -13.03
C THR A 48 -3.53 9.28 -12.50
N ALA A 49 -4.60 9.57 -13.26
CA ALA A 49 -5.96 9.26 -12.83
C ALA A 49 -6.16 7.75 -12.59
N ALA A 50 -5.80 6.92 -13.58
CA ALA A 50 -5.92 5.47 -13.46
C ALA A 50 -5.10 4.89 -12.29
N ALA A 51 -3.93 5.48 -11.99
CA ALA A 51 -3.09 5.06 -10.88
C ALA A 51 -3.72 5.43 -9.52
N ILE A 52 -4.36 6.60 -9.42
CA ILE A 52 -5.14 7.02 -8.25
C ILE A 52 -6.32 6.08 -8.04
N ASP A 53 -7.08 5.78 -9.09
CA ASP A 53 -8.23 4.86 -9.02
C ASP A 53 -7.80 3.47 -8.55
N ALA A 54 -6.69 2.95 -9.09
CA ALA A 54 -6.14 1.67 -8.67
C ALA A 54 -5.69 1.66 -7.20
N LEU A 55 -5.22 2.79 -6.67
CA LEU A 55 -4.88 2.91 -5.25
C LEU A 55 -6.15 2.81 -4.39
N TYR A 56 -7.19 3.56 -4.74
CA TYR A 56 -8.46 3.53 -4.01
C TYR A 56 -9.15 2.17 -4.08
N GLU A 57 -9.14 1.51 -5.24
CA GLU A 57 -9.66 0.15 -5.38
C GLU A 57 -9.02 -0.81 -4.37
N GLU A 58 -7.70 -0.68 -4.16
CA GLU A 58 -6.97 -1.58 -3.28
C GLU A 58 -7.11 -1.21 -1.79
N ILE A 59 -7.40 0.06 -1.48
CA ILE A 59 -7.76 0.50 -0.13
C ILE A 59 -9.17 -0.01 0.21
N ASP A 60 -10.15 0.25 -0.66
CA ASP A 60 -11.55 -0.14 -0.46
C ASP A 60 -11.70 -1.67 -0.47
N GLY A 61 -10.84 -2.36 -1.22
CA GLY A 61 -10.76 -3.81 -1.26
C GLY A 61 -10.41 -4.45 0.09
N LEU A 62 -9.79 -3.71 1.02
CA LEU A 62 -9.45 -4.23 2.36
C LEU A 62 -10.68 -4.56 3.20
N GLU A 63 -11.80 -3.88 3.01
CA GLU A 63 -13.05 -4.17 3.73
C GLU A 63 -13.61 -5.54 3.32
N LYS A 64 -13.46 -5.90 2.05
CA LYS A 64 -13.95 -7.17 1.48
C LYS A 64 -12.95 -8.31 1.69
N ASN A 65 -11.67 -7.98 1.57
CA ASN A 65 -10.56 -8.93 1.66
C ASN A 65 -9.59 -8.47 2.76
N PRO A 66 -9.93 -8.69 4.05
CA PRO A 66 -9.07 -8.30 5.15
C PRO A 66 -7.71 -9.01 5.09
N PHE A 67 -6.76 -8.52 5.89
CA PHE A 67 -5.43 -9.14 5.98
C PHE A 67 -5.53 -10.55 6.55
N THR A 68 -4.83 -11.48 5.90
CA THR A 68 -4.70 -12.84 6.40
C THR A 68 -3.73 -12.90 7.59
N ALA A 69 -3.82 -13.95 8.39
CA ALA A 69 -2.91 -14.15 9.53
C ALA A 69 -1.43 -14.22 9.09
N ASP A 70 -1.15 -14.84 7.95
CA ASP A 70 0.21 -14.96 7.41
C ASP A 70 0.77 -13.61 6.96
N GLU A 71 -0.05 -12.76 6.34
CA GLU A 71 0.36 -11.39 5.99
C GLU A 71 0.65 -10.56 7.23
N LEU A 72 -0.18 -10.68 8.27
CA LEU A 72 0.03 -9.99 9.54
C LEU A 72 1.30 -10.47 10.23
N LYS A 73 1.57 -11.77 10.22
CA LYS A 73 2.81 -12.35 10.77
C LYS A 73 4.03 -11.80 10.03
N LYS A 74 4.04 -11.86 8.70
CA LYS A 74 5.14 -11.32 7.88
C LYS A 74 5.35 -9.83 8.10
N ALA A 75 4.27 -9.06 8.23
CA ALA A 75 4.37 -7.63 8.51
C ALA A 75 5.01 -7.35 9.88
N LYS A 76 4.64 -8.10 10.93
CA LYS A 76 5.27 -8.00 12.25
C LYS A 76 6.75 -8.41 12.20
N ASP A 77 7.05 -9.55 11.57
CA ASP A 77 8.41 -10.05 11.44
C ASP A 77 9.32 -9.03 10.72
N SER A 78 8.80 -8.33 9.70
CA SER A 78 9.53 -7.30 8.95
C SER A 78 9.72 -5.97 9.70
N ILE A 79 8.98 -5.71 10.77
CA ILE A 79 9.15 -4.52 11.61
C ILE A 79 10.14 -4.81 12.75
N LEU A 80 10.14 -6.06 13.24
CA LEU A 80 10.93 -6.47 14.40
C LEU A 80 12.36 -6.92 14.05
N ASN A 81 12.61 -7.33 12.81
CA ASN A 81 13.91 -7.81 12.31
C ASN A 81 14.42 -6.93 11.17
#